data_AF-A0A9P7CGE3-F1
#
_entry.id   AF-A0A9P7CGE3-F1
#
_cell.length_a   1.000
_cell.length_b   1.000
_cell.length_c   1.000
_cell.angle_alpha   90.00
_cell.angle_beta   90.00
_cell.angle_gamma   90.00
#
_symmetry.space_group_name_H-M   'P 1'
#
loop_
_entity.id
_entity.type
_entity.pdbx_description
1 polymer ?
#
loop_
_entity_poly.entity_id
_entity_poly.type
_entity_poly.pdbx_seq_one_letter_code
_entity_poly.pdbx_strand_id
1 'polypeptide(L)'
;MKSPSPPPVDKKRADQLDRYYRFVIIEHQRSWLGKWTTLLLPTERPEWSDEYLQKVPSIHSFILPPSTIRARENNESIKTSWQWATQDWQIDYNRNVDKDGWEYGTWDWKSWASKSGLDIFTRRRYWIRNARLEQQSICSSQPVSIRSNTSFVEDNCSFSSSSVTSLDSSLSTPPSLITSLQKKSSLKSTKSLSSYSVEQHCTSDHIWLNR
;
A
#
# COMPACT_ATOMS: atom_id res chain seq x y z
N MET A 1 -55.90 9.76 33.70
CA MET A 1 -54.46 10.12 33.82
C MET A 1 -53.71 9.25 32.82
N LYS A 2 -53.12 9.83 31.78
CA LYS A 2 -52.43 9.10 30.70
C LYS A 2 -50.98 8.96 31.11
N SER A 3 -50.52 7.72 31.30
CA SER A 3 -49.14 7.41 31.65
C SER A 3 -48.18 7.94 30.56
N PRO A 4 -47.00 8.46 30.94
CA PRO A 4 -46.03 8.96 29.98
C PRO A 4 -45.45 7.80 29.18
N SER A 5 -45.33 8.00 27.87
CA SER A 5 -44.68 7.05 26.96
C SER A 5 -43.20 6.89 27.33
N PRO A 6 -42.64 5.68 27.22
CA PRO A 6 -41.22 5.47 27.47
C PRO A 6 -40.36 6.26 26.46
N PRO A 7 -39.15 6.69 26.86
CA PRO A 7 -38.25 7.40 25.97
C PRO A 7 -37.85 6.52 24.78
N PRO A 8 -37.53 7.12 23.62
CA PRO A 8 -37.06 6.36 22.47
C PRO A 8 -35.76 5.65 22.83
N VAL A 9 -35.76 4.33 22.73
CA VAL A 9 -34.53 3.54 22.78
C VAL A 9 -33.74 3.89 21.52
N ASP A 10 -32.57 4.51 21.70
CA ASP A 10 -31.65 4.84 20.61
C ASP A 10 -31.39 3.60 19.75
N LYS A 11 -31.89 3.64 18.52
CA LYS A 11 -31.72 2.57 17.54
C LYS A 11 -30.24 2.43 17.20
N LYS A 12 -29.63 1.37 17.73
CA LYS A 12 -28.41 0.71 17.25
C LYS A 12 -27.31 1.67 16.76
N ARG A 13 -26.38 1.98 17.67
CA ARG A 13 -24.96 2.04 17.29
C ARG A 13 -24.61 0.63 16.78
N ALA A 14 -24.85 0.36 15.50
CA ALA A 14 -24.38 -0.87 14.86
C ALA A 14 -22.90 -1.02 15.21
N ASP A 15 -22.46 -2.23 15.56
CA ASP A 15 -21.14 -2.53 16.12
C ASP A 15 -19.99 -1.98 15.24
N GLN A 16 -19.71 -0.71 15.43
CA GLN A 16 -18.66 0.01 14.71
C GLN A 16 -17.37 -0.24 15.49
N LEU A 17 -16.53 -1.11 14.94
CA LEU A 17 -15.20 -1.34 15.49
C LEU A 17 -14.22 -0.43 14.76
N ASP A 18 -13.70 0.57 15.48
CA ASP A 18 -12.65 1.45 15.00
C ASP A 18 -11.31 0.94 15.55
N ARG A 19 -10.36 0.66 14.65
CA ARG A 19 -8.98 0.26 14.99
C ARG A 19 -7.97 1.25 14.42
N TYR A 20 -6.95 1.59 15.19
CA TYR A 20 -5.87 2.47 14.74
C TYR A 20 -4.64 1.65 14.35
N TYR A 21 -4.02 2.01 13.23
CA TYR A 21 -2.82 1.39 12.69
C TYR A 21 -1.77 2.44 12.39
N ARG A 22 -0.50 2.08 12.60
CA ARG A 22 0.65 2.89 12.22
C ARG A 22 1.27 2.31 10.96
N PHE A 23 1.20 3.04 9.85
CA PHE A 23 1.92 2.69 8.63
C PHE A 23 3.36 3.15 8.76
N VAL A 24 4.29 2.33 8.25
CA VAL A 24 5.72 2.60 8.22
C VAL A 24 6.22 2.42 6.79
N ILE A 25 6.83 3.47 6.23
CA ILE A 25 7.53 3.44 4.95
C ILE A 25 8.98 3.84 5.19
N ILE A 26 9.89 3.13 4.56
CA ILE A 26 11.33 3.33 4.68
C ILE A 26 11.87 3.83 3.35
N GLU A 27 12.52 4.98 3.37
CA GLU A 27 13.29 5.52 2.26
C GLU A 27 14.73 5.03 2.36
N HIS A 28 15.31 4.58 1.26
CA HIS A 28 16.66 4.04 1.16
C HIS A 28 17.48 4.80 0.14
N GLN A 29 18.71 5.15 0.50
CA GLN A 29 19.64 5.82 -0.42
C GLN A 29 21.05 5.25 -0.27
N ARG A 30 21.81 5.35 -1.37
CA ARG A 30 23.21 4.94 -1.45
C ARG A 30 24.08 6.14 -1.83
N SER A 31 25.26 6.23 -1.25
CA SER A 31 26.24 7.25 -1.58
C SER A 31 27.04 6.83 -2.80
N TRP A 32 27.03 7.66 -3.83
CA TRP A 32 27.85 7.53 -5.04
C TRP A 32 28.61 8.83 -5.26
N LEU A 33 29.93 8.73 -5.31
CA LEU A 33 30.81 9.90 -5.51
C LEU A 33 30.50 11.05 -4.52
N GLY A 34 30.22 10.70 -3.27
CA GLY A 34 29.88 11.65 -2.20
C GLY A 34 28.46 12.22 -2.25
N LYS A 35 27.61 11.77 -3.18
CA LYS A 35 26.20 12.19 -3.28
C LYS A 35 25.26 11.04 -2.91
N TRP A 36 24.26 11.35 -2.11
CA TRP A 36 23.18 10.42 -1.81
C TRP A 36 22.23 10.32 -3.01
N THR A 37 21.97 9.10 -3.46
CA THR A 37 21.07 8.83 -4.58
C THR A 37 20.17 7.64 -4.29
N THR A 38 19.12 7.50 -5.10
CA THR A 38 18.19 6.36 -5.07
C THR A 38 18.66 5.20 -5.96
N LEU A 39 19.87 5.29 -6.53
CA LEU A 39 20.46 4.25 -7.37
C LEU A 39 21.07 3.16 -6.48
N LEU A 40 20.20 2.29 -5.95
CA LEU A 40 20.59 1.12 -5.16
C LEU A 40 21.08 -0.02 -6.07
N LEU A 41 21.89 -0.92 -5.51
CA LEU A 41 22.32 -2.12 -6.22
C LEU A 41 21.13 -3.07 -6.43
N PRO A 42 21.12 -3.91 -7.48
CA PRO A 42 20.00 -4.83 -7.75
C PRO A 42 19.71 -5.83 -6.63
N THR A 43 20.72 -6.17 -5.82
CA THR A 43 20.60 -7.09 -4.68
C THR A 43 20.28 -6.38 -3.36
N GLU A 44 20.11 -5.07 -3.39
CA GLU A 44 19.76 -4.26 -2.22
C GLU A 44 18.24 -4.09 -2.06
N ARG A 45 17.88 -3.33 -1.02
CA ARG A 45 16.51 -2.94 -0.74
C ARG A 45 15.99 -1.99 -1.83
N PRO A 46 14.68 -1.98 -2.09
CA PRO A 46 14.07 -0.95 -2.94
C PRO A 46 14.25 0.46 -2.35
N GLU A 47 14.20 1.49 -3.20
CA GLU A 47 14.24 2.90 -2.77
C GLU A 47 13.20 3.22 -1.70
N TRP A 48 11.99 2.71 -1.87
CA TRP A 48 10.89 2.82 -0.91
C TRP A 48 10.44 1.41 -0.54
N SER A 49 10.45 1.09 0.74
CA SER A 49 9.96 -0.20 1.23
C SER A 49 9.06 -0.09 2.45
N ASP A 50 8.37 -1.18 2.78
CA ASP A 50 7.77 -1.38 4.09
C ASP A 50 8.80 -1.96 5.10
N GLU A 51 8.31 -2.32 6.29
CA GLU A 51 9.09 -2.96 7.36
C GLU A 51 9.63 -4.36 7.00
N TYR A 52 9.04 -5.02 6.00
CA TYR A 52 9.43 -6.33 5.49
C TYR A 52 10.37 -6.22 4.28
N LEU A 53 10.83 -5.02 3.95
CA LEU A 53 11.69 -4.71 2.80
C LEU A 53 11.02 -4.98 1.44
N GLN A 54 9.69 -5.06 1.40
CA GLN A 54 8.94 -5.15 0.17
C GLN A 54 8.80 -3.78 -0.47
N LYS A 55 8.90 -3.72 -1.80
CA LYS A 55 8.80 -2.45 -2.54
C LYS A 55 7.41 -1.84 -2.36
N VAL A 56 7.37 -0.56 -2.02
CA VAL A 56 6.13 0.22 -1.91
C VAL A 56 6.25 1.54 -2.68
N PRO A 57 5.12 2.24 -2.95
CA PRO A 57 5.15 3.61 -3.46
C PRO A 57 5.84 4.57 -2.48
N SER A 58 6.26 5.73 -2.98
CA SER A 58 6.81 6.80 -2.12
C SER A 58 5.73 7.39 -1.21
N ILE A 59 6.13 8.11 -0.16
CA ILE A 59 5.19 8.78 0.76
C ILE A 59 4.22 9.75 0.05
N HIS A 60 4.61 10.29 -1.11
CA HIS A 60 3.78 11.21 -1.90
C HIS A 60 2.75 10.51 -2.80
N SER A 61 2.95 9.21 -3.07
CA SER A 61 2.11 8.42 -3.97
C SER A 61 1.40 7.26 -3.26
N PHE A 62 1.73 7.00 -1.99
CA PHE A 62 1.10 5.97 -1.20
C PHE A 62 -0.36 6.31 -0.91
N ILE A 63 -1.25 5.37 -1.25
CA ILE A 63 -2.69 5.46 -1.00
C ILE A 63 -3.13 4.36 -0.05
N LEU A 64 -4.15 4.64 0.76
CA LEU A 64 -4.73 3.63 1.64
C LEU A 64 -5.42 2.54 0.81
N PRO A 65 -5.50 1.31 1.35
CA PRO A 65 -6.19 0.22 0.68
C PRO A 65 -7.66 0.57 0.41
N PRO A 66 -8.22 0.12 -0.72
CA PRO A 66 -9.63 0.36 -1.02
C PRO A 66 -10.53 -0.32 0.02
N SER A 67 -11.74 0.22 0.20
CA SER A 67 -12.72 -0.39 1.07
C SER A 67 -13.11 -1.78 0.57
N THR A 68 -13.20 -2.76 1.47
CA THR A 68 -13.59 -4.13 1.11
C THR A 68 -14.88 -4.51 1.80
N ILE A 69 -15.70 -5.31 1.11
CA ILE A 69 -16.92 -5.90 1.66
C ILE A 69 -16.69 -7.41 1.72
N ARG A 70 -16.86 -7.98 2.91
CA ARG A 70 -16.75 -9.42 3.14
C ARG A 70 -18.10 -9.95 3.62
N ALA A 71 -18.66 -10.94 2.94
CA ALA A 71 -19.88 -11.59 3.38
C ALA A 71 -19.62 -12.43 4.64
N ARG A 72 -20.58 -12.42 5.57
CA ARG A 72 -20.65 -13.26 6.77
C ARG A 72 -21.88 -14.17 6.65
N GLU A 73 -21.90 -15.25 7.42
CA GLU A 73 -23.09 -16.07 7.62
C GLU A 73 -24.29 -15.20 8.09
N ASN A 74 -25.51 -15.60 7.72
CA ASN A 74 -26.78 -14.93 8.06
C ASN A 74 -27.13 -13.61 7.32
N ASN A 75 -26.74 -13.44 6.05
CA ASN A 75 -27.02 -12.23 5.22
C ASN A 75 -26.43 -10.93 5.81
N GLU A 76 -25.47 -11.05 6.71
CA GLU A 76 -24.68 -9.93 7.20
C GLU A 76 -23.42 -9.82 6.33
N SER A 77 -23.00 -8.62 5.99
CA SER A 77 -21.68 -8.38 5.40
C SER A 77 -20.95 -7.35 6.22
N ILE A 78 -19.63 -7.40 6.18
CA ILE A 78 -18.75 -6.48 6.89
C ILE A 78 -18.09 -5.59 5.86
N LYS A 79 -18.39 -4.29 5.89
CA LYS A 79 -17.67 -3.28 5.15
C LYS A 79 -16.49 -2.79 6.00
N THR A 80 -15.31 -2.75 5.40
CA THR A 80 -14.10 -2.17 6.00
C THR A 80 -13.64 -0.99 5.17
N SER A 81 -13.34 0.13 5.80
CA SER A 81 -12.81 1.33 5.13
C SER A 81 -11.66 1.92 5.91
N TRP A 82 -10.64 2.33 5.18
CA TRP A 82 -9.46 3.00 5.72
C TRP A 82 -9.59 4.51 5.59
N GLN A 83 -9.13 5.24 6.61
CA GLN A 83 -9.00 6.68 6.55
C GLN A 83 -7.73 7.12 7.28
N TRP A 84 -7.07 8.18 6.80
CA TRP A 84 -5.92 8.73 7.53
C TRP A 84 -6.40 9.38 8.83
N ALA A 85 -5.76 9.01 9.94
CA ALA A 85 -6.00 9.64 11.25
C ALA A 85 -5.09 10.86 11.45
N THR A 86 -4.05 11.01 10.63
CA THR A 86 -3.06 12.10 10.68
C THR A 86 -2.93 12.76 9.31
N GLN A 87 -2.68 14.07 9.32
CA GLN A 87 -2.70 14.89 8.12
C GLN A 87 -1.59 14.54 7.12
N ASP A 88 -0.38 14.25 7.61
CA ASP A 88 0.80 14.03 6.77
C ASP A 88 1.69 12.93 7.35
N TRP A 89 2.59 12.42 6.50
CA TRP A 89 3.69 11.55 6.92
C TRP A 89 4.66 12.33 7.82
N GLN A 90 5.16 11.66 8.84
CA GLN A 90 6.13 12.22 9.79
C GLN A 90 7.37 11.35 9.85
N ILE A 91 8.51 11.96 10.13
CA ILE A 91 9.76 11.24 10.38
C ILE A 91 9.70 10.59 11.75
N ASP A 92 10.13 9.32 11.85
CA ASP A 92 10.24 8.60 13.11
C ASP A 92 11.54 8.97 13.86
N TYR A 93 11.48 10.05 14.64
CA TYR A 93 12.60 10.52 15.46
C TYR A 93 12.85 9.69 16.73
N ASN A 94 12.04 8.65 17.01
CA ASN A 94 12.28 7.75 18.15
C ASN A 94 13.42 6.75 17.89
N ARG A 95 14.08 6.88 16.74
CA ARG A 95 15.20 6.07 16.28
C ARG A 95 16.54 6.79 16.48
N ASN A 96 17.64 6.08 16.29
CA ASN A 96 18.98 6.67 16.35
C ASN A 96 19.30 7.40 15.03
N VAL A 97 18.60 8.50 14.79
CA VAL A 97 18.66 9.30 13.56
C VAL A 97 19.41 10.62 13.76
N ASP A 98 19.82 11.23 12.66
CA ASP A 98 20.27 12.63 12.66
C ASP A 98 19.10 13.63 12.74
N LYS A 99 19.41 14.93 12.62
CA LYS A 99 18.44 16.02 12.63
C LYS A 99 17.41 15.97 11.48
N ASP A 100 17.73 15.28 10.40
CA ASP A 100 16.93 15.18 9.18
C ASP A 100 16.23 13.81 9.07
N GLY A 101 16.34 12.96 10.10
CA GLY A 101 15.70 11.65 10.19
C GLY A 101 16.47 10.49 9.57
N TRP A 102 17.74 10.68 9.22
CA TRP A 102 18.55 9.64 8.57
C TRP A 102 19.29 8.77 9.58
N GLU A 103 19.21 7.46 9.36
CA GLU A 103 20.14 6.48 9.90
C GLU A 103 21.17 6.14 8.82
N TYR A 104 22.43 6.03 9.21
CA TYR A 104 23.56 5.79 8.33
C TYR A 104 24.08 4.37 8.50
N GLY A 105 24.30 3.67 7.40
CA GLY A 105 24.71 2.28 7.39
C GLY A 105 25.93 1.97 6.54
N THR A 106 26.54 0.84 6.85
CA THR A 106 27.61 0.22 6.06
C THR A 106 27.08 -0.30 4.72
N TRP A 107 27.97 -0.71 3.83
CA TRP A 107 27.61 -1.23 2.50
C TRP A 107 26.73 -2.49 2.55
N ASP A 108 26.81 -3.27 3.64
CA ASP A 108 26.12 -4.54 3.83
C ASP A 108 24.84 -4.42 4.67
N TRP A 109 24.48 -3.20 5.08
CA TRP A 109 23.23 -2.89 5.79
C TRP A 109 23.03 -3.61 7.13
N LYS A 110 24.13 -4.05 7.77
CA LYS A 110 24.08 -4.77 9.06
C LYS A 110 24.26 -3.86 10.26
N SER A 111 24.82 -2.67 10.08
CA SER A 111 25.09 -1.70 11.14
C SER A 111 24.44 -0.35 10.83
N TRP A 112 24.00 0.35 11.87
CA TRP A 112 23.28 1.62 11.80
C TRP A 112 23.79 2.61 12.85
N ALA A 113 23.99 3.86 12.45
CA ALA A 113 24.41 4.95 13.32
C ALA A 113 23.65 6.25 13.00
N SER A 114 23.54 7.15 13.98
CA SER A 114 22.97 8.50 13.80
C SER A 114 23.93 9.49 13.14
N LYS A 115 25.17 9.10 12.86
CA LYS A 115 26.20 9.97 12.29
C LYS A 115 26.87 9.31 11.10
N SER A 116 27.14 10.12 10.08
CA SER A 116 27.95 9.71 8.95
C SER A 116 29.43 9.57 9.36
N GLY A 117 30.13 8.62 8.75
CA GLY A 117 31.53 8.28 9.02
C GLY A 117 32.19 7.70 7.77
N LEU A 118 33.45 7.24 7.88
CA LEU A 118 34.24 6.84 6.72
C LEU A 118 33.71 5.60 5.97
N ASP A 119 33.10 4.64 6.68
CA ASP A 119 32.56 3.38 6.12
C ASP A 119 31.04 3.42 5.93
N ILE A 120 30.48 4.62 5.77
CA ILE A 120 29.05 4.84 5.59
C ILE A 120 28.76 5.06 4.12
N PHE A 121 28.05 4.09 3.53
CA PHE A 121 27.70 4.11 2.11
C PHE A 121 26.19 4.06 1.87
N THR A 122 25.42 3.76 2.91
CA THR A 122 23.97 3.64 2.83
C THR A 122 23.33 4.54 3.87
N ARG A 123 22.11 4.98 3.61
CA ARG A 123 21.28 5.63 4.62
C ARG A 123 19.82 5.26 4.43
N ARG A 124 19.05 5.33 5.52
CA ARG A 124 17.62 5.12 5.49
C ARG A 124 16.87 6.11 6.37
N ARG A 125 15.62 6.38 6.02
CA ARG A 125 14.73 7.27 6.78
C ARG A 125 13.36 6.65 6.93
N TYR A 126 12.87 6.63 8.16
CA TYR A 126 11.58 6.04 8.50
C TYR A 126 10.50 7.11 8.51
N TRP A 127 9.44 6.85 7.77
CA TRP A 127 8.24 7.67 7.68
C TRP A 127 7.08 6.92 8.30
N ILE A 128 6.37 7.58 9.20
CA ILE A 128 5.20 7.03 9.89
C ILE A 128 3.97 7.86 9.60
N ARG A 129 2.83 7.18 9.49
CA ARG A 129 1.52 7.84 9.38
C ARG A 129 0.43 6.96 9.96
N ASN A 130 -0.43 7.55 10.78
CA ASN A 130 -1.50 6.79 11.45
C ASN A 130 -2.76 6.80 10.59
N ALA A 131 -3.41 5.64 10.50
CA ALA A 131 -4.69 5.44 9.85
C ALA A 131 -5.67 4.76 10.79
N ARG A 132 -6.96 5.01 10.57
CA ARG A 132 -8.08 4.31 11.20
C ARG A 132 -8.70 3.34 10.21
N LEU A 133 -9.06 2.15 10.71
CA LEU A 133 -9.85 1.16 10.02
C LEU A 133 -11.23 1.15 10.68
N GLU A 134 -12.24 1.56 9.92
CA GLU A 134 -13.64 1.53 10.32
C GLU A 134 -14.26 0.23 9.80
N GLN A 135 -14.91 -0.51 10.69
CA GLN A 135 -15.64 -1.72 10.34
C GLN A 135 -17.13 -1.54 10.64
N GLN A 136 -17.97 -1.77 9.63
CA GLN A 136 -19.43 -1.64 9.75
C GLN A 136 -20.13 -2.92 9.28
N SER A 137 -21.05 -3.44 10.09
CA SER A 137 -21.98 -4.46 9.64
C SER A 137 -23.07 -3.85 8.75
N ILE A 138 -23.23 -4.40 7.56
CA ILE A 138 -24.30 -4.07 6.62
C ILE A 138 -25.20 -5.29 6.46
N CYS A 139 -26.50 -5.11 6.67
CA CYS A 139 -27.50 -6.14 6.38
C CYS A 139 -27.99 -5.92 4.95
N SER A 140 -27.96 -6.96 4.11
CA SER A 140 -28.47 -6.86 2.74
C SER A 140 -29.99 -6.94 2.71
N SER A 141 -30.67 -5.96 3.29
CA SER A 141 -32.10 -5.80 3.07
C SER A 141 -32.30 -4.61 2.14
N GLN A 142 -32.42 -4.88 0.84
CA GLN A 142 -33.44 -4.33 -0.08
C GLN A 142 -33.33 -5.00 -1.47
N PRO A 143 -34.41 -5.56 -2.04
CA PRO A 143 -34.47 -5.87 -3.45
C PRO A 143 -34.51 -4.56 -4.26
N VAL A 144 -33.67 -4.47 -5.28
CA VAL A 144 -33.63 -3.38 -6.25
C VAL A 144 -35.02 -3.23 -6.88
N SER A 145 -35.78 -2.22 -6.48
CA SER A 145 -36.99 -1.83 -7.22
C SER A 145 -36.54 -1.03 -8.43
N ILE A 146 -36.28 -1.73 -9.54
CA ILE A 146 -36.17 -1.10 -10.86
C ILE A 146 -37.56 -0.55 -11.19
N ARG A 147 -37.80 0.72 -10.85
CA ARG A 147 -38.95 1.44 -11.37
C ARG A 147 -38.60 1.87 -12.80
N SER A 148 -39.05 1.07 -13.76
CA SER A 148 -39.04 1.42 -15.17
C SER A 148 -39.91 2.65 -15.39
N ASN A 149 -39.29 3.83 -15.53
CA ASN A 149 -39.98 4.98 -16.12
C ASN A 149 -39.79 4.88 -17.63
N THR A 150 -40.66 4.11 -18.29
CA THR A 150 -40.89 4.22 -19.72
C THR A 150 -41.72 5.48 -19.97
N SER A 151 -41.06 6.56 -20.37
CA SER A 151 -41.73 7.65 -21.08
C SER A 151 -41.31 7.54 -22.55
N PHE A 152 -42.22 6.96 -23.33
CA PHE A 152 -42.19 7.01 -24.78
C PHE A 152 -42.33 8.48 -25.21
N VAL A 153 -41.34 8.97 -25.95
CA VAL A 153 -41.52 10.09 -26.87
C VAL A 153 -41.11 9.54 -28.23
N GLU A 154 -42.12 9.36 -29.08
CA GLU A 154 -41.95 9.16 -30.50
C GLU A 154 -41.41 10.46 -31.09
N ASP A 155 -40.33 10.39 -31.85
CA ASP A 155 -40.13 11.30 -32.98
C ASP A 155 -39.43 10.53 -34.10
N ASN A 156 -40.15 10.51 -35.21
CA ASN A 156 -39.87 9.82 -36.45
C ASN A 156 -39.37 10.88 -37.44
N CYS A 157 -38.17 10.74 -38.01
CA CYS A 157 -37.81 11.40 -39.26
C CYS A 157 -36.68 10.66 -39.98
N SER A 158 -36.92 10.37 -41.25
CA SER A 158 -36.17 9.46 -42.11
C SER A 158 -35.20 10.18 -43.06
N PHE A 159 -34.26 9.39 -43.62
CA PHE A 159 -33.48 9.62 -44.87
C PHE A 159 -32.41 10.74 -44.82
N SER A 160 -31.16 10.59 -45.27
CA SER A 160 -30.62 9.76 -46.37
C SER A 160 -29.12 9.45 -46.20
N SER A 161 -28.75 8.35 -46.87
CA SER A 161 -27.43 7.82 -47.22
C SER A 161 -26.37 8.83 -47.68
N SER A 162 -25.10 8.55 -47.36
CA SER A 162 -23.96 8.63 -48.31
C SER A 162 -22.73 7.90 -47.74
N SER A 163 -22.24 6.92 -48.50
CA SER A 163 -20.95 6.24 -48.34
C SER A 163 -19.90 6.94 -49.23
N VAL A 164 -18.63 6.98 -48.80
CA VAL A 164 -17.32 6.97 -49.53
C VAL A 164 -16.28 7.60 -48.58
N THR A 165 -14.98 7.26 -48.49
CA THR A 165 -14.05 6.31 -49.11
C THR A 165 -12.81 6.24 -48.20
N SER A 166 -12.10 5.12 -48.24
CA SER A 166 -10.75 4.87 -47.70
C SER A 166 -9.72 5.96 -48.00
N LEU A 167 -8.70 6.12 -47.13
CA LEU A 167 -7.29 6.12 -47.53
C LEU A 167 -6.36 5.79 -46.35
N ASP A 168 -5.31 5.08 -46.73
CA ASP A 168 -4.20 4.43 -46.04
C ASP A 168 -3.27 5.37 -45.25
N SER A 169 -2.66 4.87 -44.17
CA SER A 169 -1.31 5.25 -43.72
C SER A 169 -0.78 4.28 -42.67
N SER A 170 0.27 3.61 -43.10
CA SER A 170 1.05 2.52 -42.52
C SER A 170 2.00 2.85 -41.35
N LEU A 171 2.45 1.77 -40.67
CA LEU A 171 3.81 1.52 -40.12
C LEU A 171 4.25 2.39 -38.90
N SER A 172 4.66 1.85 -37.74
CA SER A 172 5.82 0.97 -37.55
C SER A 172 5.94 0.50 -36.08
N THR A 173 6.07 -0.81 -35.85
CA THR A 173 7.00 -1.45 -34.88
C THR A 173 8.45 -1.30 -35.38
N PRO A 174 9.58 -1.55 -34.65
CA PRO A 174 9.85 -2.47 -33.52
C PRO A 174 10.92 -1.87 -32.53
N PRO A 175 11.91 -2.57 -31.89
CA PRO A 175 12.07 -3.99 -31.54
C PRO A 175 12.50 -4.28 -30.08
N SER A 176 12.26 -5.53 -29.67
CA SER A 176 12.94 -6.23 -28.58
C SER A 176 14.38 -6.59 -28.97
N LEU A 177 15.34 -6.46 -28.05
CA LEU A 177 16.67 -7.08 -28.19
C LEU A 177 16.94 -8.02 -27.02
N ILE A 178 16.96 -9.30 -27.35
CA ILE A 178 17.56 -10.39 -26.59
C ILE A 178 19.07 -10.33 -26.83
N THR A 179 19.87 -10.48 -25.78
CA THR A 179 21.23 -10.98 -25.92
C THR A 179 21.48 -11.96 -24.77
N SER A 180 21.63 -13.22 -25.14
CA SER A 180 22.18 -14.27 -24.27
C SER A 180 23.70 -14.21 -24.34
N LEU A 181 24.37 -14.44 -23.21
CA LEU A 181 25.76 -14.88 -23.16
C LEU A 181 25.96 -15.72 -21.91
N GLN A 182 26.31 -16.99 -22.12
CA GLN A 182 26.63 -17.96 -21.07
C GLN A 182 28.11 -17.82 -20.65
N LYS A 183 28.40 -17.95 -19.35
CA LYS A 183 29.57 -18.74 -18.92
C LYS A 183 29.41 -19.31 -17.51
N LYS A 184 29.74 -20.59 -17.41
CA LYS A 184 29.81 -21.44 -16.22
C LYS A 184 30.96 -21.03 -15.29
N SER A 185 30.75 -21.17 -13.98
CA SER A 185 31.75 -21.76 -13.08
C SER A 185 31.14 -22.19 -11.75
N SER A 186 31.41 -23.44 -11.40
CA SER A 186 31.14 -24.13 -10.14
C SER A 186 32.00 -23.60 -8.98
N LEU A 187 31.51 -23.71 -7.72
CA LEU A 187 32.06 -24.57 -6.66
C LEU A 187 31.47 -24.26 -5.27
N LYS A 188 30.88 -25.31 -4.66
CA LYS A 188 30.98 -25.78 -3.26
C LYS A 188 30.71 -24.83 -2.07
N SER A 189 29.53 -25.03 -1.48
CA SER A 189 29.26 -25.39 -0.06
C SER A 189 30.34 -25.05 1.00
N THR A 190 29.94 -24.31 2.03
CA THR A 190 30.13 -24.72 3.44
C THR A 190 29.02 -24.17 4.33
N LYS A 191 28.47 -25.06 5.17
CA LYS A 191 27.52 -24.78 6.24
C LYS A 191 28.29 -24.16 7.42
N SER A 192 27.68 -23.22 8.13
CA SER A 192 27.98 -23.03 9.56
C SER A 192 26.74 -22.51 10.27
N LEU A 193 26.19 -23.38 11.11
CA LEU A 193 25.21 -23.07 12.14
C LEU A 193 25.92 -22.33 13.27
N SER A 194 25.36 -21.21 13.72
CA SER A 194 25.48 -20.85 15.14
C SER A 194 24.18 -20.24 15.61
N SER A 195 23.59 -20.94 16.56
CA SER A 195 22.38 -20.66 17.31
C SER A 195 22.62 -19.52 18.31
N TYR A 196 21.72 -18.55 18.38
CA TYR A 196 21.43 -17.87 19.65
C TYR A 196 19.94 -17.52 19.69
N SER A 197 19.22 -18.24 20.55
CA SER A 197 17.89 -17.89 21.01
C SER A 197 17.98 -16.73 22.00
N VAL A 198 17.18 -15.70 21.81
CA VAL A 198 16.67 -14.86 22.89
C VAL A 198 15.21 -14.56 22.56
N GLU A 199 14.33 -15.14 23.37
CA GLU A 199 12.91 -14.80 23.37
C GLU A 199 12.72 -13.37 23.87
N GLN A 200 11.82 -12.62 23.22
CA GLN A 200 10.99 -11.65 23.92
C GLN A 200 9.69 -11.40 23.14
N HIS A 201 8.61 -11.76 23.79
CA HIS A 201 7.21 -11.54 23.42
C HIS A 201 6.90 -10.04 23.27
N CYS A 202 6.34 -9.65 22.13
CA CYS A 202 5.33 -8.60 22.05
C CYS A 202 4.48 -8.83 20.80
N THR A 203 3.23 -9.23 20.98
CA THR A 203 2.28 -9.49 19.90
C THR A 203 1.84 -8.17 19.28
N SER A 204 2.40 -7.84 18.10
CA SER A 204 1.80 -6.88 17.19
C SER A 204 1.11 -7.67 16.08
N ASP A 205 -0.21 -7.57 16.00
CA ASP A 205 -0.98 -8.18 14.91
C ASP A 205 -0.74 -7.38 13.63
N HIS A 206 0.28 -7.80 12.87
CA HIS A 206 0.57 -7.33 11.53
C HIS A 206 -0.35 -8.06 10.55
N ILE A 207 -1.22 -7.33 9.84
CA ILE A 207 -2.09 -7.90 8.80
C ILE A 207 -1.65 -7.40 7.43
N TRP A 208 -1.43 -8.37 6.56
CA TRP A 208 -1.01 -8.32 5.16
C TRP A 208 -1.88 -7.44 4.25
N LEU A 209 -1.22 -6.74 3.32
CA LEU A 209 -1.80 -6.28 2.07
C LEU A 209 -1.43 -7.26 0.94
N ASN A 210 -2.45 -7.72 0.21
CA ASN A 210 -2.46 -8.54 -1.01
C ASN A 210 -2.15 -10.05 -0.94
N ARG A 211 -3.21 -10.86 -0.89
CA ARG A 211 -3.57 -11.82 -1.96
C ARG A 211 -5.09 -11.78 -2.19
#